data_AF-A0A9W7YNG6-F1
#
_entry.id   AF-A0A9W7YNG6-F1
#
_cell.length_a   1.000
_cell.length_b   1.000
_cell.length_c   1.000
_cell.angle_alpha   90.00
_cell.angle_beta   90.00
_cell.angle_gamma   90.00
#
_symmetry.space_group_name_H-M   'P 1'
#
loop_
_entity.id
_entity.type
_entity.pdbx_description
1 polymer ?
#
loop_
_entity_poly.entity_id
_entity_poly.type
_entity_poly.pdbx_seq_one_letter_code
_entity_poly.pdbx_strand_id
1 'polypeptide(L)'
;MTLIYALALTQPLISHIWHFHVVVFCGSEKYPYLGYIDAVASHNLGQPMNASTYPDMTIYKFAGLGQEGAANVLPVVLDHVMHPLIQDNHFATE
;
A
#
# COMPACT_ATOMS: atom_id res chain seq x y z
N MET A 1 23.54 -3.17 -2.58
CA MET A 1 22.80 -1.88 -2.59
C MET A 1 21.33 -2.22 -2.63
N THR A 2 20.64 -2.12 -1.49
CA THR A 2 19.21 -2.44 -1.41
C THR A 2 18.43 -1.28 -1.99
N LEU A 3 17.63 -1.52 -3.03
CA LEU A 3 16.75 -0.49 -3.58
C LEU A 3 15.54 -0.32 -2.65
N ILE A 4 15.23 0.94 -2.34
CA ILE A 4 14.07 1.33 -1.54
C ILE A 4 13.15 2.15 -2.45
N TYR A 5 11.91 1.72 -2.56
CA TYR A 5 10.86 2.40 -3.33
C TYR A 5 9.86 3.00 -2.35
N ALA A 6 9.56 4.29 -2.51
CA ALA A 6 8.60 4.99 -1.68
C ALA A 6 7.57 5.74 -2.54
N LEU A 7 6.29 5.56 -2.23
CA LEU A 7 5.18 6.31 -2.81
C LEU A 7 4.61 7.23 -1.73
N ALA A 8 4.73 8.53 -1.94
CA ALA A 8 4.15 9.54 -1.06
C ALA A 8 2.88 10.10 -1.70
N LEU A 9 1.77 10.04 -0.98
CA LEU A 9 0.50 10.63 -1.39
C LEU A 9 0.19 11.78 -0.45
N THR A 10 0.06 12.98 -1.00
CA THR A 10 -0.42 14.16 -0.26
C THR A 10 -1.94 14.10 -0.19
N GLN A 11 -2.49 14.09 1.02
CA GLN A 11 -3.94 14.06 1.22
C GLN A 11 -4.42 15.49 1.58
N PRO A 12 -5.56 15.96 1.06
CA PRO A 12 -6.16 17.19 1.57
C PRO A 12 -6.60 16.98 3.03
N LEU A 13 -6.59 18.04 3.84
CA LEU A 13 -7.10 18.05 5.23
C LEU A 13 -8.53 17.47 5.28
N ILE A 14 -8.66 16.18 5.51
CA ILE A 14 -9.95 15.50 5.71
C ILE A 14 -9.79 14.69 6.99
N SER A 15 -10.69 14.91 7.94
CA SER A 15 -10.73 14.36 9.31
C SER A 15 -10.71 12.82 9.44
N HIS A 16 -10.51 12.07 8.35
CA HIS A 16 -10.54 10.62 8.29
C HIS A 16 -9.15 9.99 8.03
N ILE A 17 -8.06 10.74 8.29
CA ILE A 17 -6.64 10.38 8.09
C ILE A 17 -6.28 8.96 8.56
N TRP A 18 -6.82 8.51 9.68
CA TRP A 18 -6.46 7.22 10.30
C TRP A 18 -6.84 6.01 9.45
N HIS A 19 -7.99 6.07 8.79
CA HIS A 19 -8.55 4.93 8.08
C HIS A 19 -7.88 4.67 6.72
N PHE A 20 -7.31 5.70 6.09
CA PHE A 20 -6.78 5.58 4.73
C PHE A 20 -5.50 4.73 4.64
N HIS A 21 -4.76 4.62 5.73
CA HIS A 21 -3.51 3.87 5.79
C HIS A 21 -3.70 2.36 5.72
N VAL A 22 -4.72 1.87 6.39
CA VAL A 22 -5.01 0.44 6.50
C VAL A 22 -5.75 -0.06 5.25
N VAL A 23 -6.59 0.79 4.67
CA VAL A 23 -7.43 0.48 3.50
C VAL A 23 -6.62 0.02 2.29
N VAL A 24 -5.42 0.57 2.06
CA VAL A 24 -4.56 0.17 0.94
C VAL A 24 -4.07 -1.28 1.08
N PHE A 25 -4.07 -1.86 2.29
CA PHE A 25 -3.73 -3.27 2.50
C PHE A 25 -4.94 -4.20 2.37
N CYS A 26 -6.16 -3.66 2.41
CA CYS A 26 -7.41 -4.42 2.39
C CYS A 26 -7.84 -4.92 1.01
N GLY A 27 -7.17 -4.45 -0.05
CA GLY A 27 -7.41 -4.86 -1.43
C GLY A 27 -7.90 -3.71 -2.30
N SER A 28 -7.94 -3.96 -3.61
CA SER A 28 -8.42 -3.04 -4.63
C SER A 28 -9.54 -3.66 -5.45
N GLU A 29 -10.21 -2.88 -6.31
CA GLU A 29 -11.21 -3.41 -7.24
C GLU A 29 -10.63 -4.51 -8.16
N LYS A 30 -9.38 -4.35 -8.59
CA LYS A 30 -8.71 -5.33 -9.45
C LYS A 30 -8.13 -6.51 -8.66
N TYR A 31 -7.73 -6.28 -7.42
CA TYR A 31 -7.13 -7.26 -6.53
C TYR A 31 -7.85 -7.27 -5.17
N PRO A 32 -9.04 -7.89 -5.07
CA PRO A 32 -9.91 -7.79 -3.89
C PRO A 32 -9.46 -8.68 -2.72
N TYR A 33 -8.15 -8.98 -2.61
CA TYR A 33 -7.60 -9.89 -1.63
C TYR A 33 -6.79 -9.13 -0.58
N LEU A 34 -7.16 -9.29 0.69
CA LEU A 34 -6.41 -8.78 1.84
C LEU A 34 -4.97 -9.32 1.82
N GLY A 35 -3.99 -8.43 1.96
CA GLY A 35 -2.57 -8.81 1.99
C GLY A 35 -1.98 -9.20 0.63
N TYR A 36 -2.67 -8.93 -0.48
CA TYR A 36 -2.17 -9.24 -1.83
C TYR A 36 -0.85 -8.53 -2.14
N ILE A 37 -0.70 -7.27 -1.74
CA ILE A 37 0.55 -6.50 -1.91
C ILE A 37 1.74 -7.22 -1.26
N ASP A 38 1.58 -7.70 -0.04
CA ASP A 38 2.64 -8.40 0.70
C ASP A 38 2.95 -9.77 0.09
N ALA A 39 1.93 -10.46 -0.44
CA ALA A 39 2.13 -11.70 -1.17
C ALA A 39 2.94 -11.47 -2.46
N VAL A 40 2.63 -10.42 -3.23
CA VAL A 40 3.39 -10.05 -4.44
C VAL A 40 4.80 -9.60 -4.09
N ALA A 41 4.98 -8.80 -3.03
CA ALA A 41 6.29 -8.37 -2.57
C ALA A 41 7.15 -9.57 -2.15
N SER A 42 6.59 -10.51 -1.38
CA SER A 42 7.26 -11.74 -0.94
C SER A 42 7.65 -12.64 -2.13
N HIS A 43 6.79 -12.75 -3.14
CA HIS A 43 7.10 -13.49 -4.36
C HIS A 43 8.29 -12.89 -5.14
N ASN A 44 8.47 -11.57 -5.07
CA ASN A 44 9.58 -10.86 -5.71
C ASN A 44 10.79 -10.70 -4.78
N LEU A 45 10.90 -11.51 -3.72
CA LEU A 45 11.98 -11.48 -2.70
C LEU A 45 12.11 -10.12 -1.98
N GLY A 46 11.05 -9.30 -2.03
CA GLY A 46 10.96 -8.03 -1.34
C GLY A 46 10.55 -8.19 0.12
N GLN A 47 10.86 -7.17 0.92
CA GLN A 47 10.32 -7.05 2.27
C GLN A 47 8.84 -6.62 2.23
N PRO A 48 8.07 -6.94 3.28
CA PRO A 48 6.69 -6.47 3.43
C PRO A 48 6.57 -4.95 3.31
N MET A 49 5.44 -4.48 2.80
CA MET A 49 5.19 -3.04 2.69
C MET A 49 5.01 -2.43 4.07
N ASN A 50 5.62 -1.27 4.30
CA ASN A 50 5.31 -0.43 5.45
C ASN A 50 4.61 0.85 5.00
N ALA A 51 3.63 1.31 5.78
CA ALA A 51 3.02 2.61 5.60
C ALA A 51 3.36 3.52 6.79
N SER A 52 3.65 4.78 6.53
CA SER A 52 3.87 5.80 7.56
C SER A 52 2.94 6.99 7.31
N THR A 53 2.09 7.29 8.28
CA THR A 53 1.18 8.45 8.29
C THR A 53 1.88 9.67 8.83
N TYR A 54 1.84 10.74 8.06
CA TYR A 54 2.11 12.10 8.52
C TYR A 54 0.83 12.94 8.38
N PRO A 55 0.72 14.08 9.07
CA PRO A 55 -0.48 14.92 9.04
C PRO A 55 -0.87 15.42 7.64
N ASP A 56 0.08 15.53 6.74
CA ASP A 56 -0.02 16.09 5.40
C ASP A 56 0.17 15.04 4.28
N MET A 57 0.73 13.88 4.62
CA MET A 57 1.04 12.85 3.64
C MET A 57 1.08 11.45 4.22
N THR A 58 0.81 10.49 3.34
CA THR A 58 0.99 9.06 3.61
C THR A 58 2.13 8.54 2.77
N ILE A 59 3.11 7.88 3.38
CA ILE A 59 4.25 7.29 2.67
C ILE A 59 4.18 5.76 2.76
N TYR A 60 4.03 5.10 1.60
CA TYR A 60 4.16 3.65 1.44
C TYR A 60 5.58 3.30 1.01
N LYS A 61 6.23 2.36 1.71
CA LYS A 61 7.64 2.01 1.51
C LYS A 61 7.79 0.51 1.29
N PHE A 62 8.59 0.16 0.28
CA PHE A 62 9.06 -1.18 0.02
C PHE A 62 10.58 -1.20 -0.02
N ALA A 63 11.18 -2.25 0.53
CA ALA A 63 12.62 -2.45 0.50
C ALA A 63 12.95 -3.85 -0.03
N GLY A 64 14.11 -3.99 -0.67
CA GLY A 64 14.61 -5.30 -1.10
C GLY A 64 14.05 -5.81 -2.42
N LEU A 65 13.18 -5.05 -3.09
CA LEU A 65 12.75 -5.37 -4.45
C LEU A 65 13.85 -5.03 -5.46
N GLY A 66 14.15 -5.96 -6.36
CA GLY A 66 14.90 -5.66 -7.58
C GLY A 66 14.08 -4.77 -8.54
N GLN A 67 14.70 -4.27 -9.61
CA GLN A 67 13.99 -3.45 -10.61
C GLN A 67 12.76 -4.15 -11.21
N GLU A 68 12.86 -5.44 -11.50
CA GLU A 68 11.74 -6.23 -12.02
C GLU A 68 10.64 -6.42 -10.97
N GLY A 69 11.04 -6.70 -9.72
CA GLY A 69 10.11 -6.81 -8.60
C GLY A 69 9.34 -5.51 -8.35
N ALA A 70 10.03 -4.37 -8.45
CA ALA A 70 9.41 -3.06 -8.36
C ALA A 70 8.43 -2.81 -9.51
N ALA A 71 8.78 -3.20 -10.75
CA ALA A 71 7.88 -3.06 -11.90
C ALA A 71 6.61 -3.92 -11.76
N ASN A 72 6.69 -5.05 -11.06
CA ASN A 72 5.54 -5.92 -10.78
C ASN A 72 4.68 -5.39 -9.61
N VAL A 73 5.30 -4.87 -8.55
CA VAL A 73 4.60 -4.40 -7.34
C VAL A 73 3.99 -3.01 -7.54
N LEU A 74 4.68 -2.09 -8.21
CA LEU A 74 4.24 -0.71 -8.41
C LEU A 74 2.82 -0.57 -9.01
N PRO A 75 2.44 -1.26 -10.10
CA PRO A 75 1.09 -1.14 -10.64
C PRO A 75 0.02 -1.71 -9.70
N VAL A 76 0.35 -2.72 -8.88
CA VAL A 76 -0.56 -3.27 -7.87
C VAL A 76 -0.82 -2.23 -6.78
N VAL A 77 0.24 -1.64 -6.24
CA VAL A 77 0.15 -0.60 -5.20
C VAL A 77 -0.62 0.62 -5.71
N LEU A 78 -0.36 1.05 -6.94
CA LEU A 78 -1.06 2.16 -7.55
C LEU A 78 -2.57 1.89 -7.67
N ASP A 79 -2.96 0.67 -8.03
CA ASP A 79 -4.36 0.27 -8.11
C ASP A 79 -5.04 0.28 -6.73
N HIS A 80 -4.36 -0.19 -5.68
CA HIS A 80 -4.87 -0.13 -4.30
C HIS A 80 -4.99 1.30 -3.76
N VAL A 81 -4.15 2.21 -4.26
CA VAL A 81 -4.23 3.64 -3.91
C VAL A 81 -5.37 4.34 -4.65
N MET A 82 -5.55 4.06 -5.94
CA MET A 82 -6.50 4.77 -6.80
C MET A 82 -7.92 4.19 -6.68
N HIS A 83 -8.03 2.88 -6.46
CA HIS A 83 -9.28 2.12 -6.40
C HIS A 83 -9.31 1.18 -5.18
N PRO A 84 -9.16 1.71 -3.96
CA PRO A 84 -9.20 0.90 -2.75
C PRO A 84 -10.59 0.28 -2.55
N LEU A 85 -10.61 -0.99 -2.13
CA LEU A 85 -11.84 -1.68 -1.76
C LEU A 85 -12.19 -1.34 -0.30
N ILE A 86 -12.95 -0.26 -0.12
CA ILE A 86 -13.43 0.17 1.20
C ILE A 86 -14.71 -0.60 1.53
N GLN A 87 -14.61 -1.59 2.41
CA GLN A 87 -15.75 -2.25 3.02
C GLN A 87 -15.80 -1.89 4.51
N ASP A 88 -17.01 -1.68 5.04
CA ASP A 88 -17.20 -1.29 6.45
C ASP A 88 -16.63 -2.31 7.45
N ASN A 89 -16.48 -3.57 7.03
CA ASN A 89 -15.87 -4.64 7.83
C ASN A 89 -14.35 -4.50 8.01
N HIS A 90 -13.67 -3.71 7.16
CA HIS A 90 -12.22 -3.52 7.22
C HIS A 90 -11.79 -2.61 8.38
N PHE A 91 -12.73 -1.85 8.94
CA PHE A 91 -12.50 -0.94 10.08
C PHE A 91 -12.82 -1.58 11.44
N ALA A 92 -13.32 -2.82 11.46
CA ALA A 92 -13.77 -3.47 12.69
C ALA A 92 -12.63 -4.05 13.57
N THR A 93 -11.37 -3.95 13.12
CA THR A 93 -10.22 -4.60 13.77
C THR A 93 -9.16 -3.64 14.32
N GLU A 94 -9.47 -2.35 14.48
CA GLU A 94 -8.63 -1.43 15.28
C GLU A 94 -8.97 -1.47 16.77
#